data_AF-A0A7Z9WTF2-F1
#
_entry.id   AF-A0A7Z9WTF2-F1
#
_cell.length_a   1.000
_cell.length_b   1.000
_cell.length_c   1.000
_cell.angle_alpha   90.00
_cell.angle_beta   90.00
_cell.angle_gamma   90.00
#
_symmetry.space_group_name_H-M   'P 1'
#
loop_
_entity.id
_entity.type
_entity.pdbx_description
1 polymer ?
#
loop_
_entity_poly.entity_id
_entity_poly.type
_entity_poly.pdbx_seq_one_letter_code
_entity_poly.pdbx_strand_id
1 'polypeptide(L)'
;MTKKTSWYLIAYDISNTKRLTKIHKFLKKKGAMPLQKSVFAWVGREEGLNRLIKRLEKIIAADEDDVRIYPIASLQAIDLWGKAKDSPLLSEGPPRTPWQRLKRWIAIKRKTPTHGY
;
A
#
# COMPACT_ATOMS: atom_id res chain seq x y z
N MET A 1 -8.76 -25.55 -15.24
CA MET A 1 -8.51 -24.75 -14.01
C MET A 1 -8.59 -23.27 -14.37
N THR A 2 -9.60 -22.55 -13.88
CA THR A 2 -9.73 -21.10 -14.13
C THR A 2 -8.67 -20.33 -13.36
N LYS A 3 -7.80 -19.60 -14.06
CA LYS A 3 -6.72 -18.82 -13.42
C LYS A 3 -7.32 -17.65 -12.64
N LYS A 4 -7.30 -17.73 -11.31
CA LYS A 4 -7.78 -16.68 -10.40
C LYS A 4 -6.84 -15.46 -10.44
N THR A 5 -7.45 -14.28 -10.44
CA THR A 5 -6.75 -13.01 -10.25
C THR A 5 -6.73 -12.67 -8.76
N SER A 6 -5.58 -12.23 -8.25
CA SER A 6 -5.40 -11.85 -6.84
C SER A 6 -4.81 -10.45 -6.74
N TRP A 7 -5.04 -9.80 -5.60
CA TRP A 7 -4.42 -8.53 -5.26
C TRP A 7 -3.10 -8.76 -4.52
N TYR A 8 -2.14 -7.88 -4.75
CA TYR A 8 -0.82 -7.90 -4.14
C TYR A 8 -0.41 -6.50 -3.69
N LEU A 9 0.17 -6.41 -2.50
CA LEU A 9 0.86 -5.22 -2.01
C LEU A 9 2.36 -5.41 -2.23
N ILE A 10 2.98 -4.47 -2.95
CA ILE A 10 4.40 -4.46 -3.27
C ILE A 10 5.03 -3.32 -2.46
N ALA A 11 5.89 -3.65 -1.51
CA ALA A 11 6.64 -2.68 -0.73
C ALA A 11 8.13 -2.82 -1.04
N TYR A 12 8.85 -1.70 -1.08
CA TYR A 12 10.30 -1.73 -1.27
C TYR A 12 11.03 -0.75 -0.35
N ASP A 13 12.26 -1.10 0.00
CA ASP A 13 13.23 -0.22 0.62
C ASP A 13 14.49 -0.19 -0.25
N ILE A 14 14.70 0.94 -0.93
CA ILE A 14 15.74 1.11 -1.95
C ILE A 14 16.35 2.48 -1.80
N SER A 15 17.64 2.50 -1.47
CA SER A 15 18.40 3.74 -1.27
C SER A 15 18.97 4.29 -2.58
N ASN A 16 19.25 3.43 -3.57
CA ASN A 16 19.80 3.86 -4.85
C ASN A 16 18.74 4.53 -5.74
N THR A 17 18.89 5.83 -6.00
CA THR A 17 17.93 6.65 -6.76
C THR A 17 17.70 6.17 -8.20
N LYS A 18 18.72 5.58 -8.85
CA LYS A 18 18.60 5.05 -10.22
C LYS A 18 17.74 3.78 -10.22
N ARG A 19 17.98 2.84 -9.29
CA ARG A 19 17.18 1.60 -9.14
C ARG A 19 15.75 1.93 -8.71
N LEU A 20 15.58 2.83 -7.74
CA LEU A 20 14.29 3.36 -7.30
C LEU A 20 13.45 3.89 -8.48
N THR A 21 14.05 4.75 -9.32
CA THR A 21 13.36 5.32 -10.49
C THR A 21 12.97 4.25 -11.50
N LYS A 22 13.84 3.26 -11.73
CA LYS A 22 13.56 2.13 -12.63
C LYS A 22 12.39 1.30 -12.13
N ILE A 23 12.35 0.93 -10.85
CA ILE A 23 11.24 0.15 -10.27
C ILE A 23 9.95 0.94 -10.32
N HIS A 24 9.94 2.21 -9.91
CA HIS A 24 8.74 3.05 -9.92
C HIS A 24 8.12 3.14 -11.32
N LYS A 25 8.94 3.40 -12.35
CA LYS A 25 8.48 3.42 -13.75
C LYS A 25 8.02 2.04 -14.23
N PHE A 26 8.75 0.99 -13.86
CA PHE A 26 8.40 -0.38 -14.22
C PHE A 26 7.04 -0.81 -13.65
N LEU A 27 6.82 -0.59 -12.35
CA LEU A 27 5.58 -0.93 -11.67
C LEU A 27 4.39 -0.16 -12.27
N LYS A 28 4.53 1.15 -12.50
CA LYS A 28 3.52 1.94 -13.21
C LYS A 28 3.21 1.40 -14.60
N LYS A 29 4.23 1.04 -15.39
CA LYS A 29 4.06 0.44 -16.72
C LYS A 29 3.33 -0.91 -16.68
N LYS A 30 3.42 -1.64 -15.56
CA LYS A 30 2.70 -2.90 -15.33
C LYS A 30 1.30 -2.73 -14.76
N GLY A 31 0.80 -1.49 -14.69
CA GLY A 31 -0.51 -1.17 -14.16
C GLY A 31 -0.58 -1.26 -12.63
N ALA A 32 0.56 -1.27 -11.93
CA ALA A 32 0.56 -1.18 -10.48
C ALA A 32 0.23 0.26 -10.05
N MET A 33 -0.64 0.37 -9.06
CA MET A 33 -1.13 1.63 -8.51
C MET A 33 -0.23 2.06 -7.33
N PRO A 34 0.35 3.27 -7.35
CA PRO A 34 1.12 3.76 -6.21
C PRO A 34 0.18 4.09 -5.04
N LEU A 35 0.47 3.53 -3.85
CA LEU A 35 -0.18 3.89 -2.59
C LEU A 35 0.67 4.86 -1.77
N GLN A 36 2.00 4.68 -1.83
CA GLN A 36 2.99 5.57 -1.22
C GLN A 36 4.24 5.66 -2.12
N LYS A 37 5.26 6.44 -1.69
CA LYS A 37 6.54 6.53 -2.42
C LYS A 37 7.19 5.17 -2.64
N SER A 38 7.02 4.25 -1.69
CA SER A 38 7.64 2.93 -1.72
C SER A 38 6.67 1.76 -1.57
N VAL A 39 5.38 2.01 -1.80
CA VAL A 39 4.33 1.00 -1.68
C VAL A 39 3.38 1.11 -2.87
N PHE A 40 3.11 -0.02 -3.52
CA PHE A 40 2.25 -0.18 -4.68
C PHE A 40 1.24 -1.29 -4.46
N ALA A 41 0.05 -1.15 -5.04
CA ALA A 41 -0.90 -2.24 -5.20
C ALA A 41 -0.89 -2.74 -6.65
N TRP A 42 -0.98 -4.05 -6.84
CA TRP A 42 -1.05 -4.66 -8.15
C TRP A 42 -2.07 -5.79 -8.15
N VAL A 43 -2.79 -5.96 -9.25
CA VAL A 43 -3.79 -7.02 -9.41
C VAL A 43 -3.46 -7.83 -10.65
N GLY A 44 -3.45 -9.15 -10.52
CA GLY A 44 -3.12 -10.01 -11.64
C GLY A 44 -3.15 -11.49 -11.30
N ARG A 45 -2.91 -12.29 -12.33
CA ARG A 45 -2.74 -13.74 -12.20
C ARG A 45 -1.32 -14.05 -11.72
N GLU A 46 -1.16 -15.23 -11.12
CA GLU A 46 0.13 -15.75 -10.64
C GLU A 46 1.24 -15.71 -11.71
N GLU A 47 0.92 -16.02 -12.97
CA GLU A 47 1.89 -15.96 -14.07
C GLU A 47 2.39 -14.53 -14.32
N GLY A 48 1.50 -13.54 -14.13
CA GLY A 48 1.85 -12.13 -14.21
C GLY A 48 2.75 -11.73 -13.05
N LEU A 49 2.45 -12.21 -11.85
CA LEU A 49 3.28 -12.01 -10.66
C LEU A 49 4.68 -12.59 -10.87
N ASN A 50 4.79 -13.82 -11.36
CA ASN A 50 6.09 -14.46 -11.61
C ASN A 50 6.92 -13.69 -12.64
N ARG A 51 6.29 -13.16 -13.70
CA ARG A 51 6.97 -12.27 -14.66
C ARG A 51 7.40 -10.95 -14.05
N LEU A 52 6.60 -10.41 -13.12
CA LEU A 52 6.91 -9.18 -12.40
C LEU A 52 8.12 -9.40 -11.48
N ILE A 53 8.13 -10.46 -10.67
CA ILE A 53 9.24 -10.85 -9.79
C ILE A 53 10.54 -11.03 -10.59
N LYS A 54 10.52 -11.84 -11.65
CA LYS A 54 11.69 -12.07 -12.52
C LYS A 54 12.27 -10.79 -13.13
N ARG A 55 11.45 -9.74 -13.28
CA ARG A 55 11.91 -8.45 -13.79
C ARG A 55 12.43 -7.55 -12.68
N LEU A 56 11.86 -7.62 -11.47
CA LEU A 56 12.37 -6.93 -10.30
C LEU A 56 13.76 -7.44 -9.92
N GLU A 57 13.99 -8.76 -9.92
CA GLU A 57 15.28 -9.41 -9.66
C GLU A 57 16.41 -8.88 -10.58
N LYS A 58 16.07 -8.44 -11.80
CA LYS A 58 17.04 -7.87 -12.76
C LYS A 58 17.30 -6.38 -12.54
N ILE A 59 16.54 -5.72 -11.67
CA ILE A 59 16.63 -4.28 -11.40
C ILE A 59 17.26 -4.05 -10.02
N ILE A 60 16.91 -4.87 -9.02
CA ILE A 60 17.38 -4.75 -7.64
C ILE A 60 18.81 -5.27 -7.47
N ALA A 61 19.50 -4.73 -6.48
CA ALA A 61 20.70 -5.33 -5.90
C ALA A 61 20.28 -6.03 -4.60
N ALA A 62 20.23 -7.36 -4.61
CA ALA A 62 19.60 -8.14 -3.52
C ALA A 62 20.30 -8.02 -2.14
N ASP A 63 21.54 -7.55 -2.15
CA ASP A 63 22.36 -7.23 -0.97
C ASP A 63 22.07 -5.83 -0.39
N GLU A 64 21.54 -4.91 -1.20
CA GLU A 64 21.29 -3.51 -0.83
C GLU A 64 19.79 -3.15 -0.75
N ASP A 65 18.94 -3.89 -1.48
CA ASP A 65 17.54 -3.56 -1.70
C ASP A 65 16.63 -4.63 -1.08
N ASP A 66 15.58 -4.20 -0.37
CA ASP A 66 14.50 -5.09 0.08
C ASP A 66 13.25 -4.84 -0.77
N VAL A 67 12.68 -5.91 -1.35
CA VAL A 67 11.40 -5.84 -2.06
C VAL A 67 10.52 -6.99 -1.60
N ARG A 68 9.35 -6.64 -1.07
CA ARG A 68 8.39 -7.60 -0.52
C ARG A 68 7.07 -7.53 -1.26
N ILE A 69 6.48 -8.69 -1.50
CA ILE A 69 5.18 -8.81 -2.15
C ILE A 69 4.25 -9.64 -1.25
N TYR A 70 3.12 -9.06 -0.86
CA TYR A 70 2.15 -9.68 0.02
C TYR A 70 0.84 -9.90 -0.74
N PRO A 71 0.31 -11.14 -0.84
CA PRO A 71 -1.04 -11.34 -1.32
C PRO A 71 -2.03 -10.72 -0.32
N ILE A 72 -3.03 -10.02 -0.84
CA ILE A 72 -4.09 -9.40 -0.05
C ILE A 72 -5.45 -9.80 -0.62
N ALA A 73 -6.48 -9.85 0.23
CA ALA A 73 -7.84 -10.21 -0.20
C ALA A 73 -8.41 -9.18 -1.19
N SER A 74 -8.26 -7.89 -0.88
CA SER A 74 -8.66 -6.76 -1.72
C SER A 74 -7.99 -5.48 -1.23
N LEU A 75 -8.07 -4.40 -2.02
CA LEU A 75 -7.66 -3.07 -1.58
C LEU A 75 -8.49 -2.55 -0.39
N GLN A 76 -9.77 -2.92 -0.31
CA GLN A 76 -10.65 -2.51 0.80
C GLN A 76 -10.28 -3.16 2.13
N ALA A 77 -9.46 -4.22 2.11
CA ALA A 77 -8.94 -4.86 3.31
C ALA A 77 -7.73 -4.11 3.92
N ILE A 78 -7.22 -3.05 3.26
CA ILE A 78 -6.11 -2.24 3.76
C ILE A 78 -6.65 -0.99 4.43
N ASP A 79 -6.35 -0.84 5.72
CA ASP A 79 -6.54 0.43 6.41
C ASP A 79 -5.28 1.31 6.25
N LEU A 80 -5.47 2.57 5.87
CA LEU A 80 -4.38 3.53 5.70
C LEU A 80 -4.33 4.51 6.86
N TRP A 81 -3.22 4.47 7.59
CA TRP A 81 -2.98 5.29 8.77
C TRP A 81 -1.98 6.40 8.41
N GLY A 82 -2.46 7.60 8.07
CA GLY A 82 -1.59 8.75 7.74
C GLY A 82 -2.19 9.73 6.73
N LYS A 83 -1.40 10.71 6.29
CA LYS A 83 -1.79 11.62 5.20
C LYS A 83 -1.62 10.88 3.87
N ALA A 84 -2.72 10.63 3.16
CA ALA A 84 -2.63 10.26 1.76
C ALA A 84 -2.14 11.48 0.97
N LYS A 85 -1.13 11.30 0.11
CA LYS A 85 -0.88 12.26 -0.97
C LYS A 85 -1.94 11.98 -2.03
N ASP A 86 -2.85 12.93 -2.23
CA ASP A 86 -3.84 13.03 -3.31
C ASP A 86 -3.98 11.76 -4.17
N SER A 87 -4.60 10.72 -3.60
CA SER A 87 -4.91 9.48 -4.31
C SER A 87 -6.42 9.36 -4.42
N PRO A 88 -7.00 9.67 -5.60
CA PRO A 88 -8.46 9.69 -5.82
C PRO A 88 -9.15 8.35 -5.57
N LEU A 89 -8.40 7.26 -5.48
CA LEU A 89 -8.94 5.90 -5.29
C LEU A 89 -9.08 5.53 -3.81
N LEU A 90 -8.57 6.36 -2.90
CA LEU A 90 -8.67 6.21 -1.45
C LEU A 90 -9.62 7.25 -0.82
N SER A 91 -10.15 8.18 -1.62
CA SER A 91 -11.10 9.21 -1.18
C SER A 91 -12.56 8.75 -1.17
N GLU A 92 -12.89 7.65 -1.84
CA GLU A 92 -14.28 7.17 -2.02
C GLU A 92 -14.69 6.04 -1.05
N GLY A 93 -13.89 5.78 0.00
CA GLY A 93 -14.26 4.90 1.11
C GLY A 93 -14.56 5.70 2.38
N PRO A 94 -15.40 5.20 3.31
CA PRO A 94 -15.64 5.90 4.57
C PRO A 94 -14.29 6.24 5.23
N PRO A 95 -14.13 7.43 5.82
CA PRO A 95 -12.82 7.92 6.18
C PRO A 95 -12.23 7.05 7.30
N ARG A 96 -11.31 6.14 6.94
CA ARG A 96 -10.61 5.28 7.89
C ARG A 96 -9.29 5.91 8.33
N THR A 97 -9.25 7.23 8.48
CA THR A 97 -8.09 7.83 9.13
C THR A 97 -8.25 7.70 10.66
N PRO A 98 -7.25 7.13 11.35
CA PRO A 98 -7.22 7.00 12.82
C PRO A 98 -7.37 8.30 13.55
N TRP A 99 -6.88 9.37 12.93
CA TRP A 99 -6.94 10.73 13.44
C TRP A 99 -8.37 11.22 13.66
N GLN A 100 -9.35 10.72 12.89
CA GLN A 100 -10.76 11.03 13.13
C GLN A 100 -11.35 10.18 14.27
N ARG A 101 -10.93 8.90 14.43
CA ARG A 101 -11.30 8.06 15.58
C ARG A 101 -10.74 8.62 16.89
N LEU A 102 -9.49 9.10 16.89
CA LEU A 102 -8.86 9.72 18.06
C LEU A 102 -9.57 11.03 18.45
N LYS A 103 -9.90 11.89 17.48
CA LYS A 103 -10.71 13.10 17.73
C LYS A 103 -12.08 12.75 18.31
N ARG A 104 -12.75 11.70 17.80
CA ARG A 104 -14.01 11.19 18.35
C ARG A 104 -13.86 10.64 19.77
N TRP A 105 -12.82 9.85 20.04
CA TRP A 105 -12.55 9.29 21.36
C TRP A 105 -12.22 10.37 22.40
N ILE A 106 -11.40 11.36 22.03
CA ILE A 106 -11.13 12.55 22.85
C ILE A 106 -12.40 13.38 23.08
N ALA A 107 -13.24 13.56 22.05
CA ALA A 107 -14.51 14.29 22.18
C ALA A 107 -15.53 13.56 23.10
N ILE A 108 -15.57 12.23 23.06
CA ILE A 108 -16.41 11.41 23.96
C ILE A 108 -15.93 11.54 25.42
N LYS A 109 -14.61 11.48 25.67
CA LYS A 109 -14.02 11.67 27.01
C LYS A 109 -14.20 13.08 27.58
N ARG A 110 -14.38 14.10 26.74
CA ARG A 110 -14.66 15.49 27.17
C ARG A 110 -16.14 15.77 27.43
N LYS A 111 -17.05 14.87 27.03
CA LYS A 111 -18.51 15.02 27.20
C LYS A 111 -19.10 14.20 28.34
N THR A 112 -18.33 13.32 28.97
CA THR A 112 -18.75 12.67 30.23
C THR A 112 -18.57 13.68 31.37
N PRO A 113 -19.65 14.12 32.04
CA PRO A 113 -19.49 14.87 33.28
C PRO A 113 -18.81 13.93 34.28
N THR A 114 -17.71 14.37 34.87
CA THR A 114 -17.24 13.83 36.14
C THR A 114 -18.36 14.06 37.15
N HIS A 115 -19.18 13.03 37.40
CA HIS A 115 -19.98 13.01 38.61
C HIS A 115 -18.99 12.97 39.78
N GLY A 116 -18.91 14.10 40.47
CA GLY A 116 -18.17 14.20 41.72
C GLY A 116 -18.73 13.21 42.73
N TYR A 117 -17.81 12.57 43.45
CA TYR A 117 -18.07 12.04 44.78
C TYR A 117 -18.02 13.19 45.79
#